data_AF-A0A847HC16-F1
#
_entry.id   AF-A0A847HC16-F1
#
_cell.length_a   1.000
_cell.length_b   1.000
_cell.length_c   1.000
_cell.angle_alpha   90.00
_cell.angle_beta   90.00
_cell.angle_gamma   90.00
#
_symmetry.space_group_name_H-M   'P 1'
#
loop_
_entity.id
_entity.type
_entity.pdbx_description
1 polymer ?
#
loop_
_entity_poly.entity_id
_entity_poly.type
_entity_poly.pdbx_seq_one_letter_code
_entity_poly.pdbx_strand_id
1 'polypeptide(L)'
;MLLVTTADQVSVADAIDTELGHRQNPNLVHTTGHTMTTLALALALGGDDAGDVELLSPQVATGLIDQIPSDSTVHRRHKELAHHDEKADGVGTIAVLAGMNTARTTAWASCGAANPAARATTTNPLVVDLDATEVLSHSDKEHATPTWKKHFG
;
A
#
# COMPACT_ATOMS: atom_id res chain seq x y z
N MET A 1 12.79 -6.69 11.12
CA MET A 1 11.45 -6.27 10.66
C MET A 1 11.48 -6.27 9.12
N LEU A 2 11.23 -7.42 8.49
CA LEU A 2 11.50 -7.64 7.06
C LEU A 2 10.67 -6.71 6.16
N LEU A 3 9.43 -6.40 6.55
CA LEU A 3 8.50 -5.64 5.72
C LEU A 3 8.91 -4.18 5.53
N VAL A 4 9.30 -3.50 6.61
CA VAL A 4 9.78 -2.10 6.55
C VAL A 4 11.02 -2.01 5.66
N THR A 5 12.01 -2.88 5.89
CA THR A 5 13.21 -2.94 5.06
C THR A 5 12.88 -3.24 3.60
N THR A 6 11.90 -4.12 3.33
CA THR A 6 11.49 -4.42 1.96
C THR A 6 10.85 -3.20 1.29
N ALA A 7 9.95 -2.49 1.99
CA ALA A 7 9.30 -1.30 1.46
C ALA A 7 10.30 -0.18 1.13
N ASP A 8 11.32 -0.01 1.97
CA ASP A 8 12.44 0.92 1.76
C ASP A 8 13.32 0.49 0.57
N GLN A 9 13.74 -0.78 0.52
CA GLN A 9 14.59 -1.32 -0.54
C GLN A 9 13.96 -1.26 -1.94
N VAL A 10 12.63 -1.28 -2.03
CA VAL A 10 11.91 -1.11 -3.31
C VAL A 10 11.35 0.30 -3.50
N SER A 11 11.68 1.21 -2.57
CA SER A 11 11.38 2.64 -2.61
C SER A 11 9.88 2.93 -2.78
N VAL A 12 8.99 2.23 -2.06
CA VAL A 12 7.53 2.40 -2.20
C VAL A 12 7.10 3.85 -2.00
N ALA A 13 7.57 4.49 -0.92
CA ALA A 13 7.22 5.86 -0.59
C ALA A 13 7.68 6.84 -1.68
N ASP A 14 8.97 6.79 -2.03
CA ASP A 14 9.58 7.68 -3.03
C ASP A 14 8.97 7.49 -4.42
N ALA A 15 8.62 6.25 -4.80
CA ALA A 15 7.98 5.97 -6.07
C ALA A 15 6.60 6.62 -6.17
N ILE A 16 5.80 6.59 -5.09
CA ILE A 16 4.50 7.28 -5.04
C ILE A 16 4.69 8.80 -5.05
N ASP A 17 5.63 9.32 -4.25
CA ASP A 17 5.89 10.76 -4.18
C ASP A 17 6.40 11.34 -5.51
N THR A 18 7.19 10.56 -6.25
CA THR A 18 7.66 10.91 -7.59
C THR A 18 6.48 11.09 -8.56
N GLU A 19 5.51 10.18 -8.55
CA GLU A 19 4.34 10.24 -9.43
C GLU A 19 3.36 11.36 -9.05
N LEU A 20 3.21 11.63 -7.74
CA LEU A 20 2.44 12.78 -7.26
C LEU A 20 3.10 14.10 -7.67
N GLY A 21 4.43 14.16 -7.60
CA GLY A 21 5.23 15.29 -8.05
C GLY A 21 4.76 16.62 -7.47
N HIS A 22 4.55 17.62 -8.34
CA HIS A 22 4.15 18.98 -7.94
C HIS A 22 2.73 19.09 -7.35
N ARG A 23 1.94 18.01 -7.36
CA ARG A 23 0.60 18.00 -6.76
C ARG A 23 0.64 17.94 -5.24
N GLN A 24 1.77 17.48 -4.71
CA GLN A 24 2.07 17.48 -3.29
C GLN A 24 2.84 18.75 -2.90
N ASN A 25 2.61 19.23 -1.67
CA ASN A 25 3.42 20.29 -1.10
C ASN A 25 4.89 19.80 -0.91
N PRO A 26 5.90 20.47 -1.49
CA PRO A 26 7.29 20.01 -1.46
C PRO A 26 7.95 20.12 -0.07
N ASN A 27 7.32 20.80 0.89
CA ASN A 27 7.87 21.03 2.23
C ASN A 27 7.27 20.09 3.29
N LEU A 28 6.64 18.99 2.87
CA LEU A 28 6.06 18.03 3.79
C LEU A 28 7.15 17.14 4.40
N VAL A 29 7.20 17.11 5.74
CA VAL A 29 7.98 16.11 6.48
C VAL A 29 7.36 14.72 6.27
N HIS A 30 6.05 14.62 6.48
CA HIS A 30 5.28 13.42 6.13
C HIS A 30 4.60 13.62 4.79
N THR A 31 5.30 13.20 3.75
CA THR A 31 4.78 13.12 2.39
C THR A 31 3.64 12.10 2.31
N THR A 32 2.87 12.13 1.22
CA THR A 32 1.76 11.22 0.95
C THR A 32 2.27 9.82 0.74
N GLY A 33 3.35 9.64 -0.05
CA GLY A 33 4.01 8.34 -0.22
C GLY A 33 4.48 7.75 1.10
N HIS A 34 5.19 8.53 1.92
CA HIS A 34 5.63 8.11 3.26
C HIS A 34 4.46 7.74 4.17
N THR A 35 3.43 8.59 4.20
CA THR A 35 2.28 8.41 5.11
C THR A 35 1.43 7.21 4.73
N MET A 36 1.16 7.00 3.44
CA MET A 36 0.38 5.84 2.98
C MET A 36 1.18 4.54 3.11
N THR A 37 2.51 4.59 2.89
CA THR A 37 3.39 3.43 3.15
C THR A 37 3.42 3.09 4.64
N THR A 38 3.52 4.09 5.51
CA THR A 38 3.45 3.92 6.97
C THR A 38 2.12 3.29 7.38
N LEU A 39 0.99 3.80 6.88
CA LEU A 39 -0.32 3.21 7.16
C LEU A 39 -0.40 1.75 6.69
N ALA A 40 0.08 1.44 5.48
CA ALA A 40 0.11 0.07 4.98
C ALA A 40 0.96 -0.87 5.85
N LEU A 41 2.08 -0.39 6.39
CA LEU A 41 2.91 -1.15 7.33
C LEU A 41 2.18 -1.41 8.66
N ALA A 42 1.43 -0.42 9.17
CA ALA A 42 0.61 -0.58 10.37
C ALA A 42 -0.52 -1.61 10.15
N LEU A 43 -1.24 -1.53 9.02
CA LEU A 43 -2.26 -2.50 8.63
C LEU A 43 -1.67 -3.92 8.54
N ALA A 44 -0.47 -4.06 7.97
CA ALA A 44 0.22 -5.36 7.89
C ALA A 44 0.64 -5.93 9.26
N LEU A 45 0.76 -5.08 10.29
CA LEU A 45 0.99 -5.48 11.67
C LEU A 45 -0.30 -5.84 12.43
N GLY A 46 -1.45 -5.66 11.80
CA GLY A 46 -2.76 -5.93 12.40
C GLY A 46 -3.50 -4.68 12.88
N GLY A 47 -3.05 -3.48 12.50
CA GLY A 47 -3.84 -2.27 12.71
C GLY A 47 -5.13 -2.29 11.87
N ASP A 48 -6.16 -1.63 12.36
CA ASP A 48 -7.46 -1.50 11.70
C ASP A 48 -7.94 -0.05 11.56
N ASP A 49 -7.26 0.91 12.19
CA ASP A 49 -7.51 2.34 12.05
C ASP A 49 -6.25 3.19 11.74
N ALA A 50 -6.44 4.49 11.57
CA ALA A 50 -5.36 5.43 11.23
C ALA A 50 -4.44 5.77 12.42
N GLY A 51 -4.92 5.62 13.66
CA GLY A 51 -4.14 5.77 14.89
C GLY A 51 -3.17 4.62 15.14
N ASP A 52 -3.46 3.44 14.60
CA ASP A 52 -2.59 2.26 14.68
C ASP A 52 -1.23 2.42 13.98
N VAL A 53 -0.96 3.55 13.32
CA VAL A 53 0.41 3.93 12.96
C VAL A 53 1.35 3.97 14.18
N GLU A 54 0.81 4.12 15.41
CA GLU A 54 1.57 3.98 16.65
C GLU A 54 2.11 2.57 16.90
N LEU A 55 1.53 1.52 16.28
CA LEU A 55 2.08 0.16 16.30
C LEU A 55 3.52 0.10 15.75
N LEU A 56 3.92 1.11 14.99
CA LEU A 56 5.27 1.24 14.43
C LEU A 56 6.30 1.88 15.37
N SER A 57 5.87 2.33 16.55
CA SER A 57 6.76 2.96 17.55
C SER A 57 7.96 2.09 17.95
N PRO A 58 7.84 0.75 18.12
CA PRO A 58 9.00 -0.10 18.38
C PRO A 58 10.04 -0.07 17.26
N GLN A 59 9.62 0.12 16.00
CA GLN A 59 10.54 0.22 14.86
C GLN A 59 11.28 1.55 14.85
N VAL A 60 10.64 2.62 15.35
CA VAL A 60 11.31 3.91 15.60
C VAL A 60 12.40 3.77 16.64
N ALA A 61 12.14 3.06 17.75
CA ALA A 61 13.15 2.82 18.78
C ALA A 61 14.37 2.03 18.25
N THR A 62 14.20 1.22 17.21
CA THR A 62 15.29 0.49 16.54
C THR A 62 16.02 1.31 15.47
N GLY A 63 15.55 2.51 15.14
CA GLY A 63 16.09 3.32 14.03
C GLY A 63 15.74 2.77 12.64
N LEU A 64 14.75 1.89 12.54
CA LEU A 64 14.31 1.33 11.26
C LEU A 64 13.25 2.23 10.57
N ILE A 65 12.56 3.03 11.36
CA ILE A 65 11.66 4.09 10.89
C ILE A 65 12.10 5.36 11.59
N ASP A 66 12.34 6.43 10.85
CA ASP A 66 12.79 7.68 11.46
C ASP A 66 11.66 8.37 12.23
N GLN A 67 10.50 8.51 11.59
CA GLN A 67 9.33 9.18 12.15
C GLN A 67 8.03 8.56 11.65
N ILE A 68 7.07 8.44 12.56
CA ILE A 68 5.69 8.04 12.27
C ILE A 68 4.80 9.30 12.18
N PRO A 69 3.91 9.39 11.18
CA PRO A 69 2.93 10.46 11.12
C PRO A 69 1.93 10.34 12.27
N SER A 70 1.34 11.46 12.70
CA SER A 70 0.17 11.44 13.58
C SER A 70 -1.06 10.93 12.81
N ASP A 71 -2.06 10.41 13.54
CA ASP A 71 -3.39 10.06 12.99
C ASP A 71 -4.00 11.20 12.14
N SER A 72 -3.99 12.42 12.66
CA SER A 72 -4.46 13.61 11.93
C SER A 72 -3.68 13.88 10.63
N THR A 73 -2.41 13.48 10.56
CA THR A 73 -1.58 13.59 9.35
C THR A 73 -1.99 12.51 8.34
N VAL A 74 -2.25 11.28 8.79
CA VAL A 74 -2.78 10.20 7.94
C VAL A 74 -4.09 10.62 7.28
N HIS A 75 -5.05 11.11 8.06
CA HIS A 75 -6.33 11.59 7.53
C HIS A 75 -6.17 12.73 6.52
N ARG A 76 -5.28 13.69 6.79
CA ARG A 76 -5.03 14.81 5.87
C ARG A 76 -4.44 14.35 4.55
N ARG A 77 -3.48 13.41 4.58
CA ARG A 77 -2.84 12.87 3.36
C ARG A 77 -3.80 11.99 2.56
N HIS A 78 -4.61 11.16 3.24
CA HIS A 78 -5.66 10.41 2.57
C HIS A 78 -6.68 11.33 1.88
N LYS A 79 -7.11 12.40 2.57
CA LYS A 79 -8.01 13.41 1.99
C LYS A 79 -7.40 14.17 0.81
N GLU A 80 -6.11 14.46 0.85
CA GLU A 80 -5.37 15.06 -0.27
C GLU A 80 -5.40 14.16 -1.51
N LEU A 81 -5.17 12.86 -1.33
CA LEU A 81 -5.28 11.87 -2.41
C LEU A 81 -6.70 11.81 -3.00
N ALA A 82 -7.72 11.73 -2.14
CA ALA A 82 -9.12 11.72 -2.56
C ALA A 82 -9.49 13.01 -3.33
N HIS A 83 -8.99 14.16 -2.89
CA HIS A 83 -9.22 15.42 -3.61
C HIS A 83 -8.54 15.47 -4.97
N HIS A 84 -7.39 14.84 -5.15
CA HIS A 84 -6.77 14.70 -6.48
C HIS A 84 -7.65 13.86 -7.40
N ASP A 85 -8.28 12.80 -6.89
CA ASP A 85 -9.18 11.96 -7.67
C ASP A 85 -10.44 12.70 -8.08
N GLU A 86 -11.09 13.38 -7.14
CA GLU A 86 -12.32 14.16 -7.40
C GLU A 86 -12.09 15.30 -8.40
N LYS A 87 -10.95 16.00 -8.31
CA LYS A 87 -10.70 17.21 -9.09
C LYS A 87 -9.95 16.97 -10.40
N ALA A 88 -9.33 15.80 -10.56
CA ALA A 88 -8.48 15.50 -11.70
C ALA A 88 -8.67 14.06 -12.18
N ASP A 89 -9.91 13.55 -12.20
CA ASP A 89 -10.27 12.30 -12.87
C ASP A 89 -9.42 11.08 -12.44
N GLY A 90 -9.30 10.88 -11.13
CA GLY A 90 -8.59 9.72 -10.57
C GLY A 90 -7.06 9.83 -10.57
N VAL A 91 -6.49 11.01 -10.79
CA VAL A 91 -5.03 11.21 -10.85
C VAL A 91 -4.27 10.80 -9.59
N GLY A 92 -4.87 10.93 -8.40
CA GLY A 92 -4.26 10.44 -7.16
C GLY A 92 -4.10 8.93 -7.16
N THR A 93 -5.18 8.21 -7.48
CA THR A 93 -5.18 6.75 -7.65
C THR A 93 -4.20 6.33 -8.76
N ILE A 94 -4.19 7.02 -9.91
CA ILE A 94 -3.26 6.74 -11.01
C ILE A 94 -1.81 6.90 -10.55
N ALA A 95 -1.48 7.96 -9.82
CA ALA A 95 -0.13 8.20 -9.31
C ALA A 95 0.31 7.10 -8.33
N VAL A 96 -0.56 6.69 -7.41
CA VAL A 96 -0.27 5.58 -6.49
C VAL A 96 -0.06 4.28 -7.26
N LEU A 97 -0.91 3.95 -8.22
CA LEU A 97 -0.77 2.75 -9.04
C LEU A 97 0.52 2.75 -9.88
N ALA A 98 0.90 3.90 -10.44
CA ALA A 98 2.16 4.08 -11.16
C ALA A 98 3.37 3.90 -10.25
N GLY A 99 3.36 4.50 -9.05
CA GLY A 99 4.41 4.32 -8.05
C GLY A 99 4.53 2.87 -7.61
N MET A 100 3.41 2.19 -7.39
CA MET A 100 3.38 0.76 -7.07
C MET A 100 3.88 -0.11 -8.23
N ASN A 101 3.65 0.27 -9.49
CA ASN A 101 4.22 -0.41 -10.65
C ASN A 101 5.76 -0.29 -10.67
N THR A 102 6.29 0.90 -10.39
CA THR A 102 7.73 1.14 -10.22
C THR A 102 8.30 0.29 -9.10
N ALA A 103 7.70 0.31 -7.91
CA ALA A 103 8.14 -0.49 -6.77
C ALA A 103 8.15 -2.00 -7.07
N ARG A 104 7.12 -2.52 -7.74
CA ARG A 104 7.08 -3.94 -8.17
C ARG A 104 8.17 -4.26 -9.18
N THR A 105 8.41 -3.36 -10.14
CA THR A 105 9.49 -3.51 -11.12
C THR A 105 10.84 -3.60 -10.43
N THR A 106 11.11 -2.71 -9.47
CA THR A 106 12.32 -2.75 -8.64
C THR A 106 12.42 -4.06 -7.86
N ALA A 107 11.33 -4.50 -7.20
CA ALA A 107 11.30 -5.76 -6.46
C ALA A 107 11.68 -6.96 -7.34
N TRP A 108 11.12 -7.05 -8.55
CA TRP A 108 11.42 -8.13 -9.49
C TRP A 108 12.86 -8.07 -10.00
N ALA A 109 13.38 -6.87 -10.29
CA ALA A 109 14.76 -6.69 -10.69
C ALA A 109 15.73 -7.15 -9.58
N SER A 110 15.44 -6.82 -8.31
CA SER A 110 16.24 -7.21 -7.15
C SER A 110 16.34 -8.73 -6.94
N CYS A 111 15.41 -9.52 -7.49
CA CYS A 111 15.51 -10.98 -7.48
C CYS A 111 16.61 -11.53 -8.42
N GLY A 112 17.15 -10.72 -9.35
CA GLY A 112 18.20 -11.15 -10.27
C GLY A 112 17.83 -12.44 -11.03
N ALA A 113 18.72 -13.44 -10.98
CA ALA A 113 18.49 -14.75 -11.60
C ALA A 113 17.29 -15.52 -11.01
N ALA A 114 16.84 -15.18 -9.80
CA ALA A 114 15.65 -15.77 -9.20
C ALA A 114 14.35 -15.11 -9.66
N ASN A 115 14.41 -14.00 -10.42
CA ASN A 115 13.22 -13.32 -10.94
C ASN A 115 12.38 -14.30 -11.79
N PRO A 116 11.12 -14.59 -11.39
CA PRO A 116 10.27 -15.55 -12.09
C PRO A 116 9.99 -15.14 -13.55
N ALA A 117 9.92 -13.84 -13.85
CA ALA A 117 9.76 -13.35 -15.21
C ALA A 117 11.02 -13.57 -16.07
N ALA A 118 12.22 -13.48 -15.47
CA ALA A 118 13.48 -13.78 -16.17
C ALA A 118 13.66 -15.28 -16.43
N ARG A 119 13.05 -16.13 -15.60
CA ARG A 119 13.07 -17.60 -15.72
C ARG A 119 11.96 -18.16 -16.61
N ALA A 120 10.96 -17.34 -16.93
CA ALA A 120 9.82 -17.76 -17.74
C ALA A 120 10.26 -18.05 -19.18
N THR A 121 9.75 -19.15 -19.74
CA THR A 121 9.95 -19.53 -21.13
C THR A 121 8.62 -19.93 -21.75
N THR A 122 8.54 -20.06 -23.07
CA THR A 122 7.31 -20.54 -23.73
C THR A 122 6.88 -21.92 -23.24
N THR A 123 7.82 -22.81 -22.90
CA THR A 123 7.56 -24.16 -22.39
C THR A 123 7.42 -24.24 -20.87
N ASN A 124 7.73 -23.16 -20.16
CA ASN A 124 7.60 -23.03 -18.71
C ASN A 124 7.21 -21.57 -18.37
N PRO A 125 5.95 -21.17 -18.62
CA PRO A 125 5.53 -19.79 -18.48
C PRO A 125 5.37 -19.39 -17.01
N LEU A 126 5.52 -18.10 -16.73
CA LEU A 126 5.05 -17.52 -15.47
C LEU A 126 3.53 -17.45 -15.50
N VAL A 127 2.87 -18.22 -14.64
CA VAL A 127 1.42 -18.19 -14.47
C VAL A 127 1.10 -17.27 -13.29
N VAL A 128 0.35 -16.21 -13.57
CA VAL A 128 -0.19 -15.30 -12.54
C VAL A 128 -1.67 -15.61 -12.41
N ASP A 129 -2.05 -16.16 -11.26
CA ASP A 129 -3.45 -16.29 -10.90
C ASP A 129 -3.95 -14.91 -10.45
N LEU A 130 -4.94 -14.38 -11.18
CA LEU A 130 -5.52 -13.05 -10.92
C LEU A 130 -6.81 -13.15 -10.11
N ASP A 131 -7.33 -14.36 -9.90
CA ASP A 131 -8.54 -14.55 -9.11
C ASP A 131 -8.18 -14.48 -7.63
N ALA A 132 -8.68 -13.46 -6.94
CA ALA A 132 -8.49 -13.34 -5.50
C ALA A 132 -9.23 -14.48 -4.79
N THR A 133 -8.57 -15.13 -3.83
CA THR A 133 -9.27 -16.01 -2.88
C THR A 133 -10.27 -15.18 -2.08
N GLU A 134 -11.56 -15.49 -2.21
CA GLU A 134 -12.62 -14.87 -1.41
C GLU A 134 -12.49 -15.37 0.04
N VAL A 135 -12.05 -14.50 0.95
CA VAL A 135 -12.07 -14.77 2.39
C VAL A 135 -13.41 -14.26 2.94
N LEU A 136 -14.32 -15.19 3.19
CA LEU A 136 -15.61 -14.89 3.82
C LEU A 136 -15.43 -14.73 5.33
N SER A 137 -15.51 -13.49 5.83
CA SER A 137 -15.75 -13.21 7.25
C SER A 137 -17.24 -12.93 7.44
N HIS A 138 -17.96 -13.80 8.15
CA HIS A 138 -19.38 -13.64 8.44
C HIS A 138 -19.62 -13.45 9.93
N SER A 139 -20.73 -12.78 10.25
CA SER A 139 -21.28 -12.66 11.59
C SER A 139 -22.66 -13.30 11.55
N ASP A 140 -22.94 -14.26 12.45
CA ASP A 140 -24.25 -14.91 12.55
C ASP A 140 -25.27 -13.92 13.16
N LYS A 141 -25.70 -12.94 12.37
CA LYS A 141 -26.78 -12.03 12.76
C LYS A 141 -28.12 -12.72 12.51
N GLU A 142 -28.98 -12.76 13.50
CA GLU A 142 -30.37 -13.16 13.30
C GLU A 142 -31.04 -12.20 12.29
N HIS A 143 -31.71 -12.77 11.28
CA HIS A 143 -32.45 -12.07 10.22
C HIS A 143 -31.65 -11.42 9.08
N ALA A 144 -30.44 -11.90 8.82
CA ALA A 144 -29.70 -11.64 7.59
C ALA A 144 -30.55 -11.84 6.32
N THR A 145 -30.67 -10.80 5.48
CA THR A 145 -31.34 -10.91 4.18
C THR A 145 -30.36 -11.44 3.13
N PRO A 146 -30.75 -12.37 2.23
CA PRO A 146 -29.85 -12.91 1.23
C PRO A 146 -29.24 -11.81 0.33
N THR A 147 -27.92 -11.81 0.17
CA THR A 147 -27.25 -10.89 -0.75
C THR A 147 -27.35 -11.39 -2.20
N TRP A 148 -27.18 -10.49 -3.18
CA TRP A 148 -27.18 -10.81 -4.62
C TRP A 148 -26.19 -11.92 -5.01
N LYS A 149 -25.07 -12.05 -4.27
CA LYS A 149 -24.08 -13.11 -4.46
C LYS A 149 -24.46 -14.44 -3.78
N LYS A 150 -25.61 -14.50 -3.11
CA LYS A 150 -26.09 -15.64 -2.29
C LYS A 150 -25.11 -16.05 -1.19
N HIS A 151 -24.31 -15.10 -0.72
CA HIS A 151 -23.50 -15.26 0.50
C HIS A 151 -24.28 -14.72 1.71
N PHE A 152 -23.74 -14.97 2.91
CA PHE A 152 -24.31 -14.53 4.19
C PHE A 152 -24.58 -13.01 4.19
N GLY A 153 -25.72 -12.62 4.79
CA GLY A 153 -26.15 -11.22 4.96
C GLY A 153 -26.18 -10.81 6.43
#